data_AF-K1Z2I5-F1
#
_entry.id   AF-K1Z2I5-F1
#
_cell.length_a   1.000
_cell.length_b   1.000
_cell.length_c   1.000
_cell.angle_alpha   90.00
_cell.angle_beta   90.00
_cell.angle_gamma   90.00
#
_symmetry.space_group_name_H-M   'P 1'
#
loop_
_entity.id
_entity.type
_entity.pdbx_description
1 polymer ?
#
loop_
_entity_poly.entity_id
_entity_poly.type
_entity_poly.pdbx_seq_one_letter_code
_entity_poly.pdbx_strand_id
1 'polypeptide(L)'
;MAKSLAAITQETVIIAFSPNSIYYTGMSNLFSKPEFVELGVVGDISQVFDRCEDCIPALYDLVGGEVKFLVGVDHPFGNMLSAASFRYGDSLLTLLSPLRTNYKRNYSLLQTVKDILTK
;
A
#
# COMPACT_ATOMS: atom_id res chain seq x y z
N MET A 1 -10.75 3.55 -9.68
CA MET A 1 -10.71 2.52 -8.61
C MET A 1 -9.78 2.90 -7.46
N ALA A 2 -8.47 3.12 -7.69
CA ALA A 2 -7.51 3.45 -6.62
C ALA A 2 -7.94 4.60 -5.70
N LYS A 3 -8.38 5.74 -6.26
CA LYS A 3 -8.87 6.89 -5.46
C LYS A 3 -10.07 6.51 -4.59
N SER A 4 -11.00 5.72 -5.11
CA SER A 4 -12.17 5.25 -4.37
C SER A 4 -11.77 4.28 -3.26
N LEU A 5 -10.84 3.37 -3.53
CA LEU A 5 -10.32 2.44 -2.52
C LEU A 5 -9.60 3.20 -1.40
N ALA A 6 -8.77 4.18 -1.72
CA ALA A 6 -8.11 5.05 -0.74
C ALA A 6 -9.13 5.84 0.09
N ALA A 7 -10.17 6.40 -0.54
CA ALA A 7 -11.24 7.12 0.17
C ALA A 7 -12.07 6.20 1.08
N ILE A 8 -12.37 4.97 0.66
CA ILE A 8 -13.12 4.00 1.48
C ILE A 8 -12.25 3.52 2.63
N THR A 9 -11.02 3.10 2.36
CA THR A 9 -10.12 2.53 3.37
C THR A 9 -9.62 3.58 4.35
N GLN A 10 -9.49 4.84 3.90
CA GLN A 10 -8.75 5.90 4.60
C GLN A 10 -7.27 5.54 4.76
N GLU A 11 -6.71 4.89 3.74
CA GLU A 11 -5.33 4.43 3.69
C GLU A 11 -4.68 4.85 2.36
N THR A 12 -3.39 4.58 2.20
CA THR A 12 -2.68 4.83 0.92
C THR A 12 -2.81 3.62 0.01
N VAL A 13 -3.13 3.85 -1.26
CA VAL A 13 -3.18 2.82 -2.30
C VAL A 13 -2.07 3.09 -3.29
N ILE A 14 -1.26 2.06 -3.57
CA ILE A 14 -0.27 2.03 -4.64
C ILE A 14 -0.72 0.98 -5.67
N ILE A 15 -0.67 1.34 -6.94
CA ILE A 15 -0.78 0.43 -8.07
C ILE A 15 0.51 0.53 -8.86
N ALA A 16 1.25 -0.57 -8.93
CA ALA A 16 2.35 -0.71 -9.87
C ALA A 16 1.82 -1.42 -11.12
N PHE A 17 1.93 -0.79 -12.29
CA PHE A 17 1.61 -1.42 -13.57
C PHE A 17 2.78 -2.28 -14.08
N SER A 18 3.99 -1.93 -13.65
CA SER A 18 5.23 -2.67 -13.80
C SER A 18 6.19 -2.27 -12.66
N PRO A 19 7.34 -2.93 -12.48
CA PRO A 19 8.30 -2.57 -11.43
C PRO A 19 8.77 -1.11 -11.46
N ASN A 20 8.70 -0.43 -12.61
CA ASN A 20 9.18 0.95 -12.81
C ASN A 20 8.05 1.94 -13.17
N SER A 21 6.78 1.53 -13.02
CA SER A 21 5.63 2.36 -13.39
C SER A 21 4.56 2.25 -12.33
N ILE A 22 4.45 3.27 -11.48
CA ILE A 22 3.49 3.28 -10.38
C ILE A 22 2.54 4.47 -10.40
N TYR A 23 1.38 4.24 -9.80
CA TYR A 23 0.38 5.23 -9.48
C TYR A 23 0.02 5.09 -8.01
N TYR A 24 -0.06 6.19 -7.28
CA TYR A 24 -0.40 6.17 -5.86
C TYR A 24 -1.43 7.25 -5.51
N THR A 25 -2.17 7.04 -4.43
CA THR A 25 -3.14 8.01 -3.92
C THR A 25 -3.46 7.72 -2.45
N GLY A 26 -3.90 8.73 -1.70
CA GLY A 26 -4.24 8.57 -0.28
C GLY A 26 -3.07 8.81 0.70
N MET A 27 -1.92 9.33 0.26
CA MET A 27 -0.79 9.68 1.15
C MET A 27 -1.20 10.64 2.27
N SER A 28 -2.07 11.61 1.97
CA SER A 28 -2.64 12.51 2.97
C SER A 28 -3.38 11.76 4.08
N ASN A 29 -4.04 10.64 3.76
CA ASN A 29 -4.73 9.81 4.76
C ASN A 29 -3.73 9.19 5.73
N LEU A 30 -2.59 8.72 5.22
CA LEU A 30 -1.54 8.09 6.02
C LEU A 30 -0.84 9.10 6.92
N PHE A 31 -0.47 10.27 6.39
CA PHE A 31 0.19 11.31 7.18
C PHE A 31 -0.73 11.98 8.22
N SER A 32 -2.04 11.89 8.02
CA SER A 32 -3.03 12.38 8.98
C SER A 32 -3.27 11.41 10.15
N LYS A 33 -2.65 10.22 10.15
CA LYS A 33 -2.77 9.26 11.24
C LYS A 33 -1.92 9.72 12.44
N PRO A 34 -2.38 9.51 13.69
CA PRO A 34 -1.66 9.92 14.90
C PRO A 34 -0.19 9.48 14.90
N GLU A 35 0.08 8.26 14.44
CA GLU A 35 1.41 7.67 14.37
C GLU A 35 2.42 8.49 13.55
N PHE A 36 1.95 9.22 12.54
CA PHE A 36 2.79 10.05 11.67
C PHE A 36 2.82 11.52 12.11
N VAL A 37 1.75 12.00 12.72
CA VAL A 37 1.66 13.35 13.30
C VAL A 37 2.60 13.47 14.51
N GLU A 38 2.62 12.49 15.41
CA GLU A 38 3.47 12.49 16.61
C GLU A 38 4.97 12.49 16.29
N LEU A 39 5.34 11.84 15.19
CA LEU A 39 6.72 11.79 14.70
C LEU A 39 7.15 13.07 13.97
N GLY A 40 6.24 14.03 13.79
CA GLY A 40 6.51 15.23 13.00
C GLY A 40 6.89 14.89 11.56
N VAL A 41 6.33 13.80 11.00
CA VAL A 41 6.55 13.37 9.61
C VAL A 41 5.80 14.33 8.69
N VAL A 42 6.27 15.57 8.65
CA VAL A 42 6.07 16.51 7.55
C VAL A 42 7.35 16.45 6.73
N GLY A 43 7.65 15.24 6.23
CA GLY A 43 8.76 15.02 5.32
C GLY A 43 8.40 15.55 3.93
N ASP A 44 9.42 15.83 3.14
CA ASP A 44 9.24 16.10 1.71
C ASP A 44 8.50 14.91 1.08
N ILE A 45 7.28 15.16 0.61
CA ILE A 45 6.43 14.13 -0.03
C ILE A 45 7.17 13.50 -1.22
N SER A 46 8.05 14.26 -1.89
CA SER A 46 8.90 13.73 -2.96
C SER A 46 9.81 12.61 -2.45
N GLN A 47 10.47 12.79 -1.31
CA GLN A 47 11.38 11.77 -0.77
C GLN A 47 10.64 10.52 -0.32
N VAL A 48 9.42 10.66 0.21
CA VAL A 48 8.59 9.50 0.56
C VAL A 48 8.15 8.77 -0.70
N PHE A 49 7.84 9.52 -1.77
CA PHE A 49 7.50 8.95 -3.06
C PHE A 49 8.68 8.20 -3.69
N ASP A 50 9.86 8.81 -3.75
CA ASP A 50 11.06 8.19 -4.32
C ASP A 50 11.37 6.86 -3.59
N ARG A 51 11.27 6.86 -2.25
CA ARG A 51 11.42 5.62 -1.46
C ARG A 51 10.36 4.58 -1.78
N CYS A 52 9.10 4.99 -1.99
CA CYS A 52 8.04 4.08 -2.37
C CYS A 52 8.31 3.43 -3.73
N GLU A 53 8.84 4.18 -4.71
CA GLU A 53 9.25 3.63 -6.02
C GLU A 53 10.37 2.60 -5.88
N ASP A 54 11.42 2.92 -5.11
CA ASP A 54 12.55 2.03 -4.86
C ASP A 54 12.14 0.70 -4.18
N CYS A 55 11.03 0.71 -3.45
CA CYS A 55 10.49 -0.44 -2.73
C CYS A 55 9.75 -1.44 -3.64
N ILE A 56 9.28 -1.02 -4.81
CA ILE A 56 8.36 -1.81 -5.65
C ILE A 56 9.00 -3.10 -6.17
N PRO A 57 10.23 -3.10 -6.72
CA PRO A 57 10.83 -4.33 -7.23
C PRO A 57 10.92 -5.44 -6.17
N ALA A 58 11.36 -5.11 -4.95
CA ALA A 58 11.43 -6.07 -3.85
C ALA A 58 10.04 -6.59 -3.44
N LEU A 59 9.00 -5.76 -3.54
CA LEU A 59 7.65 -6.18 -3.22
C LEU A 59 7.07 -7.16 -4.26
N TYR A 60 7.43 -7.01 -5.54
CA TYR A 60 7.05 -7.95 -6.61
C TYR A 60 7.55 -9.38 -6.34
N ASP A 61 8.71 -9.52 -5.70
CA ASP A 61 9.30 -10.82 -5.34
C ASP A 61 8.62 -11.44 -4.11
N LEU A 62 8.03 -10.62 -3.23
CA LEU A 62 7.40 -11.07 -1.98
C LEU A 62 5.94 -11.47 -2.14
N VAL A 63 5.26 -10.98 -3.18
CA VAL A 63 3.80 -11.04 -3.34
C VAL A 63 3.43 -11.80 -4.60
N GLY A 64 2.42 -12.67 -4.51
CA GLY A 64 1.87 -13.42 -5.64
C GLY A 64 0.43 -13.03 -5.96
N GLY A 65 -0.33 -13.92 -6.59
CA GLY A 65 -1.75 -13.68 -6.92
C GLY A 65 -2.69 -13.66 -5.72
N GLU A 66 -2.24 -14.09 -4.54
CA GLU A 66 -3.04 -14.06 -3.32
C GLU A 66 -2.80 -12.79 -2.51
N VAL A 67 -3.84 -12.34 -1.78
CA VAL A 67 -3.73 -11.19 -0.88
C VAL A 67 -2.83 -11.57 0.28
N LYS A 68 -1.66 -10.94 0.35
CA LYS A 68 -0.66 -11.13 1.39
C LYS A 68 -0.58 -9.90 2.28
N PHE A 69 -0.59 -10.11 3.59
CA PHE A 69 -0.21 -9.08 4.56
C PHE A 69 1.25 -9.21 4.90
N LEU A 70 1.94 -8.08 4.83
CA LEU A 70 3.32 -7.90 5.26
C LEU A 70 3.30 -6.83 6.35
N VAL A 71 3.96 -7.07 7.48
CA VAL A 71 3.89 -6.18 8.64
C VAL A 71 5.30 -5.77 9.05
N GLY A 72 5.53 -4.46 9.17
CA GLY A 72 6.80 -3.91 9.61
C GLY A 72 7.96 -4.32 8.71
N VAL A 73 8.80 -5.23 9.19
CA VAL A 73 10.03 -5.68 8.49
C VAL A 73 9.78 -6.66 7.35
N ASP A 74 8.55 -7.17 7.21
CA ASP A 74 8.21 -8.13 6.14
C ASP A 74 8.07 -7.47 4.75
N HIS A 75 8.20 -6.14 4.66
CA HIS A 75 8.12 -5.37 3.42
C HIS A 75 9.12 -4.21 3.40
N PRO A 76 9.46 -3.66 2.22
CA PRO A 76 10.50 -2.64 2.09
C PRO A 76 10.07 -1.21 2.50
N PHE A 77 8.78 -0.92 2.71
CA PHE A 77 8.29 0.46 2.95
C PHE A 77 8.62 1.07 4.33
N GLY A 78 9.24 0.29 5.22
CA GLY A 78 9.65 0.74 6.55
C GLY A 78 8.82 0.19 7.70
N ASN A 79 9.46 0.07 8.86
CA ASN A 79 9.00 -0.79 9.96
C ASN A 79 7.73 -0.33 10.68
N MET A 80 7.22 0.86 10.37
CA MET A 80 6.02 1.44 10.98
C MET A 80 4.75 1.21 10.18
N LEU A 81 4.86 0.54 9.04
CA LEU A 81 3.77 0.30 8.13
C LEU A 81 3.38 -1.18 8.12
N SER A 82 2.17 -1.42 7.63
CA SER A 82 1.73 -2.69 7.10
C SER A 82 1.36 -2.50 5.63
N ALA A 83 1.56 -3.56 4.84
CA ALA A 83 1.22 -3.61 3.44
C ALA A 83 0.32 -4.81 3.16
N ALA A 84 -0.90 -4.56 2.70
CA ALA A 84 -1.77 -5.61 2.14
C ALA A 84 -1.65 -5.57 0.63
N SER A 85 -1.17 -6.64 0.00
CA SER A 85 -0.82 -6.60 -1.43
C SER A 85 -1.20 -7.88 -2.18
N PHE A 86 -1.49 -7.76 -3.47
CA PHE A 86 -1.62 -8.89 -4.40
C PHE A 86 -1.19 -8.47 -5.82
N ARG A 87 -0.84 -9.47 -6.63
CA ARG A 87 -0.56 -9.31 -8.06
C ARG A 87 -1.75 -9.74 -8.92
N TYR A 88 -1.93 -9.06 -10.05
CA TYR A 88 -2.91 -9.41 -11.08
C TYR A 88 -2.30 -9.10 -12.45
N GLY A 89 -2.06 -10.14 -13.25
CA GLY A 89 -1.18 -10.04 -14.42
C GLY A 89 0.22 -9.56 -14.02
N ASP A 90 0.74 -8.57 -14.74
CA ASP A 90 2.01 -7.90 -14.42
C ASP A 90 1.87 -6.75 -13.42
N SER A 91 0.63 -6.42 -13.02
CA SER A 91 0.36 -5.35 -12.07
C SER A 91 0.34 -5.84 -10.63
N LEU A 92 0.58 -4.92 -9.71
CA LEU A 92 0.56 -5.12 -8.28
C LEU A 92 -0.27 -4.02 -7.63
N LEU A 93 -1.16 -4.39 -6.71
CA LEU A 93 -1.92 -3.45 -5.89
C LEU A 93 -1.50 -3.63 -4.44
N THR A 94 -1.21 -2.50 -3.77
CA THR A 94 -0.83 -2.44 -2.37
C THR A 94 -1.63 -1.40 -1.63
N LEU A 95 -2.12 -1.78 -0.46
CA LEU A 95 -2.67 -0.89 0.55
C LEU A 95 -1.64 -0.70 1.64
N LEU A 96 -1.12 0.52 1.79
CA LEU A 96 -0.22 0.90 2.88
C LEU A 96 -1.01 1.54 4.01
N SER A 97 -0.76 1.07 5.23
CA SER A 97 -1.44 1.51 6.44
C SER A 97 -0.47 1.51 7.62
N PRO A 98 -0.75 2.22 8.73
CA PRO A 98 -0.01 2.04 9.97
C PRO A 98 -0.08 0.58 10.47
N LEU A 99 0.83 0.19 11.38
CA LEU A 99 0.74 -1.11 12.05
C LEU A 99 -0.60 -1.32 12.78
N ARG A 100 -1.15 -0.26 13.37
CA ARG A 100 -2.47 -0.28 14.00
C ARG A 100 -3.54 0.03 12.96
N THR A 101 -3.99 -1.01 12.26
CA THR A 101 -5.06 -0.92 11.24
C THR A 101 -6.16 -1.97 11.46
N ASN A 102 -7.25 -1.85 10.70
CA ASN A 102 -8.31 -2.86 10.68
C ASN A 102 -8.01 -3.92 9.60
N TYR A 103 -7.13 -4.87 9.95
CA TYR A 103 -6.68 -5.94 9.06
C TYR A 103 -7.84 -6.71 8.41
N LYS A 104 -8.85 -7.09 9.20
CA LYS A 104 -10.01 -7.84 8.69
C LYS A 104 -10.75 -7.05 7.62
N ARG A 105 -11.02 -5.76 7.86
CA ARG A 105 -11.69 -4.88 6.91
C ARG A 105 -10.86 -4.71 5.63
N ASN A 106 -9.57 -4.42 5.78
CA ASN A 106 -8.67 -4.20 4.65
C ASN A 106 -8.54 -5.47 3.80
N TYR A 107 -8.47 -6.65 4.43
CA TYR A 107 -8.45 -7.93 3.74
C TYR A 107 -9.72 -8.15 2.91
N SER A 108 -10.90 -8.03 3.53
CA SER A 108 -12.17 -8.25 2.83
C SER A 108 -12.35 -7.29 1.65
N LEU A 109 -11.92 -6.03 1.80
CA LEU A 109 -11.94 -5.05 0.71
C LEU A 109 -10.96 -5.44 -0.41
N LEU A 110 -9.70 -5.76 -0.08
CA LEU A 110 -8.71 -6.16 -1.09
C LEU A 110 -9.09 -7.44 -1.80
N GLN A 111 -9.67 -8.41 -1.10
CA GLN A 111 -10.20 -9.63 -1.70
C GLN A 111 -11.29 -9.32 -2.72
N THR A 112 -12.24 -8.45 -2.34
CA THR A 112 -13.30 -8.00 -3.27
C THR A 112 -12.72 -7.31 -4.50
N VAL A 113 -11.71 -6.45 -4.32
CA VAL A 113 -11.03 -5.76 -5.42
C VAL A 113 -10.28 -6.75 -6.30
N LYS A 114 -9.56 -7.71 -5.72
CA LYS A 114 -8.87 -8.77 -6.46
C LYS A 114 -9.86 -9.51 -7.35
N ASP A 115 -10.97 -9.97 -6.78
CA ASP A 115 -11.99 -10.72 -7.51
C ASP A 115 -12.63 -9.90 -8.64
N ILE A 116 -12.64 -8.57 -8.57
CA ILE A 116 -13.10 -7.69 -9.66
C ILE A 116 -12.05 -7.57 -10.78
N LEU A 117 -10.76 -7.55 -10.42
CA LEU A 117 -9.65 -7.34 -11.37
C LEU A 117 -9.17 -8.62 -12.05
N THR A 118 -9.40 -9.78 -11.44
CA THR A 118 -8.96 -11.09 -11.96
C THR A 118 -10.09 -11.90 -12.59
N LYS A 119 -11.28 -11.31 -12.73
CA LYS A 119 -12.38 -11.84 -13.54
C LYS A 119 -12.21 -11.42 -15.00
#